data_AF-A0AAU3VL24-F1
#
_entry.id   AF-A0AAU3VL24-F1
#
_cell.length_a   1.000
_cell.length_b   1.000
_cell.length_c   1.000
_cell.angle_alpha   90.00
_cell.angle_beta   90.00
_cell.angle_gamma   90.00
#
_symmetry.space_group_name_H-M   'P 1'
#
loop_
_entity.id
_entity.type
_entity.pdbx_description
1 polymer ?
#
loop_
_entity_poly.entity_id
_entity_poly.type
_entity_poly.pdbx_seq_one_letter_code
_entity_poly.pdbx_strand_id
1 'polypeptide(L)'
;MSINQVRIAVALLSLALFSQTAFWLLYDIVVRGLPGAWSLWTTGWVPGLSATSSLDLGLAALQLCAGLAALFRTRGAGGLLVTACTVTLGFRLPAVWYLLLDSPSDPWFGTLKGASLNAVGSTAVLAVVLTLILGALLLLARHMEYEAAAADAVTGGIRPVKVTATASGLLLAVLNVFYIGRNAVTAVQVGPGVLSDLIVGKGSGRAILAVPSPYQWVCLTVLCGAGMLLAARRRPTAPGFSVGLSLFMMPSAFTELWGYAVGTMPVTAVDTSQSLLEFVGSAAVVALIVGDVRRDRRPDDADLDVMAPAVPTGVAAAATAVRTAPATLATPSVPAVPAAPTAEDADATEEAGGAVEVTVPAQRDTDADAEADRPATEAADA
;
A
#
# COMPACT_ATOMS: atom_id res chain seq x y z
N MET A 1 8.80 -24.67 8.62
CA MET A 1 7.55 -23.98 9.00
C MET A 1 6.49 -24.35 7.97
N SER A 2 5.24 -24.63 8.35
CA SER A 2 4.19 -25.00 7.39
C SER A 2 3.51 -23.77 6.78
N ILE A 3 2.92 -23.91 5.59
CA ILE A 3 2.18 -22.81 4.94
C ILE A 3 1.02 -22.28 5.80
N ASN A 4 0.38 -23.14 6.60
CA ASN A 4 -0.65 -22.73 7.56
C ASN A 4 -0.05 -21.87 8.70
N GLN A 5 1.11 -22.24 9.23
CA GLN A 5 1.81 -21.43 10.24
C GLN A 5 2.21 -20.05 9.67
N VAL A 6 2.76 -20.00 8.45
CA VAL A 6 3.14 -18.72 7.81
C VAL A 6 1.90 -17.84 7.59
N ARG A 7 0.78 -18.41 7.11
CA ARG A 7 -0.47 -17.66 6.91
C ARG A 7 -1.04 -17.09 8.22
N ILE A 8 -0.96 -17.83 9.33
CA ILE A 8 -1.35 -17.31 10.65
C ILE A 8 -0.37 -16.21 11.11
N ALA A 9 0.93 -16.40 10.95
CA ALA A 9 1.94 -15.43 11.35
C ALA A 9 1.80 -14.08 10.61
N VAL A 10 1.62 -14.07 9.29
CA VAL A 10 1.39 -12.81 8.53
C VAL A 10 0.10 -12.10 8.93
N ALA A 11 -0.94 -12.87 9.28
CA ALA A 11 -2.20 -12.30 9.75
C ALA A 11 -2.04 -11.63 11.13
N LEU A 12 -1.37 -12.32 12.07
CA LEU A 12 -1.07 -11.78 13.40
C LEU A 12 -0.14 -10.54 13.34
N LEU A 13 0.85 -10.52 12.44
CA LEU A 13 1.68 -9.34 12.22
C LEU A 13 0.87 -8.15 11.67
N SER A 14 -0.03 -8.38 10.72
CA SER A 14 -0.93 -7.33 10.21
C SER A 14 -1.84 -6.78 11.31
N LEU A 15 -2.33 -7.64 12.22
CA LEU A 15 -3.12 -7.22 13.37
C LEU A 15 -2.28 -6.52 14.45
N ALA A 16 -1.01 -6.88 14.63
CA ALA A 16 -0.09 -6.17 15.52
C ALA A 16 0.22 -4.75 15.00
N LEU A 17 0.41 -4.60 13.68
CA LEU A 17 0.54 -3.29 13.03
C LEU A 17 -0.75 -2.46 13.19
N PHE A 18 -1.92 -3.06 13.01
CA PHE A 18 -3.20 -2.41 13.31
C PHE A 18 -3.26 -1.93 14.75
N SER A 19 -2.91 -2.76 15.73
CA SER A 19 -2.89 -2.37 17.15
C SER A 19 -1.96 -1.20 17.43
N GLN A 20 -0.79 -1.11 16.77
CA GLN A 20 0.12 0.04 16.87
C GLN A 20 -0.52 1.32 16.32
N THR A 21 -1.12 1.28 15.14
CA THR A 21 -1.80 2.44 14.54
C THR A 21 -3.02 2.87 15.36
N ALA A 22 -3.84 1.90 15.78
CA ALA A 22 -5.05 2.12 16.57
C ALA A 22 -4.75 2.68 17.97
N PHE A 23 -3.64 2.27 18.60
CA PHE A 23 -3.18 2.85 19.87
C PHE A 23 -2.93 4.35 19.74
N TRP A 24 -2.26 4.80 18.68
CA TRP A 24 -1.96 6.22 18.48
C TRP A 24 -3.19 7.04 18.07
N LEU A 25 -4.10 6.46 17.27
CA LEU A 25 -5.41 7.08 16.99
C LEU A 25 -6.21 7.28 18.28
N LEU A 26 -6.24 6.27 19.16
CA LEU A 26 -6.93 6.35 20.45
C LEU A 26 -6.21 7.32 21.41
N TYR A 27 -4.88 7.39 21.39
CA TYR A 27 -4.11 8.36 22.16
C TYR A 27 -4.50 9.81 21.80
N ASP A 28 -4.57 10.15 20.51
CA ASP A 28 -5.01 11.49 20.08
C ASP A 28 -6.47 11.77 20.49
N ILE A 29 -7.37 10.78 20.44
CA ILE A 29 -8.76 10.91 20.98
C ILE A 29 -8.75 11.15 22.50
N VAL A 30 -7.93 10.42 23.27
CA VAL A 30 -7.89 10.54 24.74
C VAL A 30 -7.29 11.88 25.17
N VAL A 31 -6.25 12.36 24.49
CA VAL A 31 -5.56 13.61 24.83
C VAL A 31 -6.35 14.85 24.38
N ARG A 32 -7.06 14.78 23.25
CA ARG A 32 -7.69 15.94 22.59
C ARG A 32 -9.22 15.93 22.62
N GLY A 33 -9.83 14.84 23.08
CA GLY A 33 -11.23 14.53 22.85
C GLY A 33 -11.52 14.16 21.40
N LEU A 34 -12.64 13.46 21.17
CA LEU A 34 -13.07 13.09 19.81
C LEU A 34 -13.22 14.30 18.86
N PRO A 35 -13.77 15.46 19.26
CA PRO A 35 -13.83 16.63 18.38
C PRO A 35 -12.45 17.20 18.03
N GLY A 36 -11.50 17.18 18.98
CA GLY A 36 -10.13 17.66 18.75
C GLY A 36 -9.34 16.74 17.83
N ALA A 37 -9.47 15.42 17.99
CA ALA A 37 -8.90 14.44 17.06
C ALA A 37 -9.55 14.53 15.66
N TRP A 38 -10.87 14.70 15.57
CA TRP A 38 -11.56 14.90 14.29
C TRP A 38 -11.12 16.18 13.58
N SER A 39 -10.98 17.28 14.31
CA SER A 39 -10.45 18.55 13.79
C SER A 39 -9.03 18.37 13.25
N LEU A 40 -8.16 17.69 14.00
CA LEU A 40 -6.80 17.35 13.56
C LEU A 40 -6.80 16.56 12.24
N TRP A 41 -7.61 15.51 12.13
CA TRP A 41 -7.61 14.66 10.92
C TRP A 41 -8.23 15.37 9.70
N THR A 42 -9.21 16.25 9.90
CA THR A 42 -9.88 16.97 8.79
C THR A 42 -9.20 18.27 8.37
N THR A 43 -8.45 18.93 9.27
CA THR A 43 -7.80 20.23 9.00
C THR A 43 -6.27 20.16 8.99
N GLY A 44 -5.67 19.03 9.37
CA GLY A 44 -4.22 18.88 9.52
C GLY A 44 -3.60 19.77 10.61
N TRP A 45 -4.40 20.51 11.39
CA TRP A 45 -3.91 21.50 12.34
C TRP A 45 -4.75 21.55 13.63
N VAL A 46 -4.06 21.39 14.76
CA VAL A 46 -4.55 21.65 16.12
C VAL A 46 -3.32 22.07 16.95
N PRO A 47 -3.44 22.94 17.97
CA PRO A 47 -2.33 23.28 18.84
C PRO A 47 -1.65 22.06 19.49
N GLY A 48 -0.32 22.05 19.52
CA GLY A 48 0.49 21.00 20.12
C GLY A 48 0.66 19.74 19.25
N LEU A 49 1.63 18.90 19.62
CA LEU A 49 2.02 17.70 18.86
C LEU A 49 0.95 16.62 18.83
N SER A 50 0.60 16.12 17.65
CA SER A 50 -0.21 14.90 17.51
C SER A 50 0.66 13.68 17.20
N ALA A 51 0.14 12.51 17.53
CA ALA A 51 0.75 11.27 17.08
C ALA A 51 0.39 10.99 15.61
N THR A 52 -0.87 11.21 15.23
CA THR A 52 -1.47 10.72 13.97
C THR A 52 -1.93 11.82 13.00
N SER A 53 -2.31 11.36 11.81
CA SER A 53 -2.92 12.10 10.70
C SER A 53 -4.14 11.34 10.15
N SER A 54 -4.86 11.93 9.19
CA SER A 54 -5.96 11.24 8.49
C SER A 54 -5.54 9.96 7.75
N LEU A 55 -4.27 9.88 7.30
CA LEU A 55 -3.71 8.67 6.68
C LEU A 55 -3.69 7.47 7.63
N ASP A 56 -3.55 7.71 8.94
CA ASP A 56 -3.55 6.64 9.94
C ASP A 56 -4.91 5.95 10.06
N LEU A 57 -6.01 6.65 9.77
CA LEU A 57 -7.36 6.06 9.69
C LEU A 57 -7.43 5.03 8.55
N GLY A 58 -6.91 5.40 7.38
CA GLY A 58 -6.80 4.52 6.22
C GLY A 58 -5.84 3.35 6.45
N LEU A 59 -4.70 3.62 7.09
CA LEU A 59 -3.71 2.60 7.40
C LEU A 59 -4.24 1.58 8.41
N ALA A 60 -4.96 2.02 9.44
CA ALA A 60 -5.63 1.15 10.40
C ALA A 60 -6.70 0.27 9.72
N ALA A 61 -7.55 0.87 8.87
CA ALA A 61 -8.56 0.12 8.11
C ALA A 61 -7.92 -0.96 7.21
N LEU A 62 -6.86 -0.60 6.48
CA LEU A 62 -6.10 -1.52 5.65
C LEU A 62 -5.46 -2.66 6.46
N GLN A 63 -4.75 -2.35 7.54
CA GLN A 63 -4.06 -3.35 8.38
C GLN A 63 -5.05 -4.33 9.05
N LEU A 64 -6.20 -3.83 9.52
CA LEU A 64 -7.27 -4.64 10.07
C LEU A 64 -7.89 -5.55 9.01
N CYS A 65 -8.29 -4.99 7.87
CA CYS A 65 -8.89 -5.74 6.77
C CYS A 65 -7.92 -6.80 6.22
N ALA A 66 -6.62 -6.50 6.09
CA ALA A 66 -5.61 -7.45 5.64
C ALA A 66 -5.40 -8.61 6.63
N GLY A 67 -5.35 -8.32 7.94
CA GLY A 67 -5.25 -9.33 8.99
C GLY A 67 -6.47 -10.26 9.04
N LEU A 68 -7.67 -9.70 9.06
CA LEU A 68 -8.91 -10.47 9.04
C LEU A 68 -9.08 -11.27 7.74
N ALA A 69 -8.77 -10.66 6.59
CA ALA A 69 -8.81 -11.32 5.29
C ALA A 69 -7.91 -12.56 5.25
N ALA A 70 -6.75 -12.50 5.89
CA ALA A 70 -5.79 -13.60 5.99
C ALA A 70 -6.27 -14.71 6.95
N LEU A 71 -6.78 -14.35 8.15
CA LEU A 71 -7.37 -15.32 9.08
C LEU A 71 -8.54 -16.09 8.46
N PHE A 72 -9.48 -15.38 7.83
CA PHE A 72 -10.64 -15.96 7.16
C PHE A 72 -10.35 -16.54 5.76
N ARG A 73 -9.07 -16.60 5.35
CA ARG A 73 -8.61 -17.20 4.07
C ARG A 73 -9.34 -16.66 2.84
N THR A 74 -9.69 -15.37 2.85
CA THR A 74 -10.45 -14.73 1.78
C THR A 74 -9.63 -14.61 0.49
N ARG A 75 -10.32 -14.67 -0.66
CA ARG A 75 -9.68 -14.40 -1.96
C ARG A 75 -9.15 -12.95 -1.97
N GLY A 76 -7.88 -12.78 -2.31
CA GLY A 76 -7.21 -11.47 -2.33
C GLY A 76 -6.45 -11.09 -1.05
N ALA A 77 -6.51 -11.88 0.03
CA ALA A 77 -5.81 -11.58 1.28
C ALA A 77 -4.30 -11.30 1.10
N GLY A 78 -3.60 -12.04 0.23
CA GLY A 78 -2.20 -11.78 -0.08
C GLY A 78 -1.94 -10.42 -0.73
N GLY A 79 -2.87 -9.92 -1.55
CA GLY A 79 -2.80 -8.57 -2.11
C GLY A 79 -2.98 -7.50 -1.04
N LEU A 80 -3.96 -7.68 -0.15
CA LEU A 80 -4.20 -6.80 1.00
C LEU A 80 -2.99 -6.74 1.94
N LEU A 81 -2.39 -7.88 2.28
CA LEU A 81 -1.19 -7.96 3.11
C LEU A 81 0.03 -7.29 2.46
N VAL A 82 0.23 -7.46 1.15
CA VAL A 82 1.29 -6.76 0.41
C VAL A 82 1.07 -5.25 0.43
N THR A 83 -0.16 -4.77 0.26
CA THR A 83 -0.45 -3.32 0.36
C THR A 83 -0.27 -2.82 1.78
N ALA A 84 -0.79 -3.52 2.80
CA ALA A 84 -0.59 -3.17 4.21
C ALA A 84 0.90 -3.09 4.55
N CYS A 85 1.70 -4.08 4.12
CA CYS A 85 3.14 -4.10 4.30
C CYS A 85 3.85 -2.92 3.60
N THR A 86 3.57 -2.69 2.32
CA THR A 86 4.25 -1.63 1.54
C THR A 86 3.85 -0.22 1.98
N VAL A 87 2.58 0.01 2.29
CA VAL A 87 2.10 1.28 2.85
C VAL A 87 2.66 1.49 4.25
N THR A 88 2.61 0.50 5.15
CA THR A 88 3.18 0.67 6.50
C THR A 88 4.67 0.99 6.44
N LEU A 89 5.43 0.31 5.58
CA LEU A 89 6.86 0.60 5.41
C LEU A 89 7.08 2.02 4.88
N GLY A 90 6.39 2.40 3.79
CA GLY A 90 6.51 3.72 3.19
C GLY A 90 6.15 4.86 4.14
N PHE A 91 5.07 4.75 4.89
CA PHE A 91 4.60 5.84 5.75
C PHE A 91 5.21 5.84 7.17
N ARG A 92 5.83 4.75 7.64
CA ARG A 92 6.54 4.71 8.94
C ARG A 92 8.05 4.93 8.82
N LEU A 93 8.68 4.62 7.69
CA LEU A 93 10.12 4.79 7.51
C LEU A 93 10.58 6.26 7.62
N PRO A 94 9.86 7.28 7.10
CA PRO A 94 10.22 8.68 7.32
C PRO A 94 10.20 9.08 8.79
N ALA A 95 9.18 8.69 9.55
CA ALA A 95 9.11 8.96 10.98
C ALA A 95 10.34 8.37 11.72
N VAL A 96 10.74 7.13 11.39
CA VAL A 96 11.96 6.52 11.91
C VAL A 96 13.23 7.27 11.47
N TRP A 97 13.29 7.72 10.22
CA TRP A 97 14.41 8.49 9.67
C TRP A 97 14.60 9.82 10.41
N TYR A 98 13.53 10.59 10.65
CA TYR A 98 13.61 11.84 11.43
C TYR A 98 14.03 11.60 12.87
N LEU A 99 13.55 10.54 13.52
CA LEU A 99 13.91 10.20 14.90
C LEU A 99 15.34 9.66 15.06
N LEU A 100 15.90 9.01 14.03
CA LEU A 100 17.29 8.51 14.05
C LEU A 100 18.31 9.56 13.61
N LEU A 101 17.88 10.55 12.82
CA LEU A 101 18.71 11.67 12.37
C LEU A 101 18.42 12.98 13.11
N ASP A 102 17.67 12.93 14.22
CA ASP A 102 17.37 14.08 15.07
C ASP A 102 18.65 14.63 15.69
N SER A 103 19.29 15.56 14.98
CA SER A 103 20.30 16.42 15.54
C SER A 103 19.57 17.59 16.20
N PRO A 104 19.70 17.80 17.53
CA PRO A 104 18.97 18.86 18.24
C PRO A 104 19.32 20.30 17.81
N SER A 105 20.19 20.46 16.81
CA SER A 105 20.55 21.71 16.14
C SER A 105 19.86 21.95 14.79
N ASP A 106 19.08 21.00 14.24
CA ASP A 106 18.44 21.21 12.93
C ASP A 106 17.21 22.15 13.06
N PRO A 107 17.21 23.34 12.43
CA PRO A 107 16.13 24.31 12.55
C PRO A 107 14.79 23.82 12.00
N TRP A 108 14.76 22.78 11.16
CA TRP A 108 13.52 22.18 10.65
C TRP A 108 12.80 21.28 11.67
N PHE A 109 13.48 20.89 12.77
CA PHE A 109 13.00 19.94 13.76
C PHE A 109 13.20 20.38 15.23
N GLY A 110 14.08 21.35 15.49
CA GLY A 110 14.67 21.70 16.80
C GLY A 110 13.76 22.22 17.94
N THR A 111 12.44 22.08 17.83
CA THR A 111 11.48 22.40 18.92
C THR A 111 10.66 21.20 19.39
N LEU A 112 10.83 20.02 18.77
CA LEU A 112 10.10 18.80 19.14
C LEU A 112 10.67 18.17 20.40
N LYS A 113 10.07 18.43 21.57
CA LYS A 113 10.49 17.85 22.86
C LYS A 113 9.31 17.26 23.63
N GLY A 114 9.46 16.03 24.12
CA GLY A 114 8.49 15.38 25.00
C GLY A 114 8.64 13.86 25.07
N ALA A 115 8.22 13.25 26.18
CA ALA A 115 8.26 11.79 26.36
C ALA A 115 7.40 11.02 25.32
N SER A 116 6.36 11.68 24.79
CA SER A 116 5.54 11.17 23.69
C SER A 116 6.33 10.98 22.39
N LEU A 117 7.31 11.85 22.09
CA LEU A 117 8.12 11.74 20.87
C LEU A 117 8.92 10.42 20.85
N ASN A 118 9.61 10.11 21.94
CA ASN A 118 10.37 8.86 22.09
C ASN A 118 9.46 7.62 22.05
N ALA A 119 8.26 7.70 22.62
CA ALA A 119 7.28 6.62 22.59
C ALA A 119 6.72 6.39 21.17
N VAL A 120 6.34 7.45 20.45
CA VAL A 120 5.91 7.35 19.05
C VAL A 120 7.04 6.78 18.20
N GLY A 121 8.27 7.30 18.35
CA GLY A 121 9.41 6.85 17.55
C GLY A 121 9.82 5.41 17.78
N SER A 122 9.93 4.97 19.03
CA SER A 122 10.23 3.57 19.35
C SER A 122 9.16 2.61 18.83
N THR A 123 7.87 2.98 18.90
CA THR A 123 6.80 2.16 18.30
C THR A 123 6.78 2.23 16.77
N ALA A 124 7.23 3.32 16.15
CA ALA A 124 7.42 3.42 14.70
C ALA A 124 8.58 2.54 14.20
N VAL A 125 9.71 2.51 14.93
CA VAL A 125 10.82 1.57 14.69
C VAL A 125 10.32 0.12 14.78
N LEU A 126 9.55 -0.21 15.83
CA LEU A 126 8.93 -1.52 15.97
C LEU A 126 7.98 -1.84 14.81
N ALA A 127 7.16 -0.88 14.37
CA ALA A 127 6.27 -1.07 13.22
C ALA A 127 7.05 -1.34 11.93
N VAL A 128 8.17 -0.66 11.68
CA VAL A 128 9.07 -0.93 10.55
C VAL A 128 9.66 -2.35 10.66
N VAL A 129 10.17 -2.75 11.82
CA VAL A 129 10.73 -4.12 12.02
C VAL A 129 9.66 -5.20 11.81
N LEU A 130 8.46 -5.05 12.38
CA LEU A 130 7.34 -5.97 12.17
C LEU A 130 6.92 -6.03 10.69
N THR A 131 7.01 -4.91 9.98
CA THR A 131 6.72 -4.83 8.54
C THR A 131 7.77 -5.54 7.70
N LEU A 132 9.05 -5.46 8.06
CA LEU A 132 10.12 -6.22 7.40
C LEU A 132 9.95 -7.74 7.61
N ILE A 133 9.59 -8.17 8.82
CA ILE A 133 9.27 -9.57 9.13
C ILE A 133 8.04 -10.04 8.33
N LEU A 134 6.99 -9.22 8.25
CA LEU A 134 5.81 -9.48 7.42
C LEU A 134 6.19 -9.62 5.94
N GLY A 135 7.02 -8.74 5.40
CA GLY A 135 7.54 -8.81 4.03
C GLY A 135 8.32 -10.09 3.77
N ALA A 136 9.24 -10.47 4.66
CA ALA A 136 10.00 -11.72 4.57
C ALA A 136 9.09 -12.96 4.59
N LEU A 137 8.08 -12.98 5.45
CA LEU A 137 7.10 -14.08 5.50
C LEU A 137 6.18 -14.13 4.28
N LEU A 138 5.85 -12.98 3.66
CA LEU A 138 5.12 -12.93 2.39
C LEU A 138 5.96 -13.48 1.22
N LEU A 139 7.27 -13.19 1.21
CA LEU A 139 8.20 -13.79 0.24
C LEU A 139 8.35 -15.30 0.45
N LEU A 140 8.47 -15.75 1.71
CA LEU A 140 8.52 -17.18 2.06
C LEU A 140 7.22 -17.91 1.68
N ALA A 141 6.05 -17.33 1.96
CA ALA A 141 4.76 -17.88 1.54
C ALA A 141 4.70 -18.06 0.03
N ARG A 142 5.15 -17.05 -0.72
CA ARG A 142 5.20 -17.08 -2.19
C ARG A 142 6.21 -18.11 -2.71
N HIS A 143 7.34 -18.33 -2.04
CA HIS A 143 8.30 -19.37 -2.39
C HIS A 143 7.67 -20.77 -2.27
N MET A 144 7.07 -21.08 -1.12
CA MET A 144 6.39 -22.36 -0.89
C MET A 144 5.23 -22.60 -1.87
N GLU A 145 4.49 -21.53 -2.24
CA GLU A 145 3.43 -21.62 -3.26
C GLU A 145 4.00 -21.87 -4.68
N TYR A 146 5.20 -21.37 -5.01
CA TYR A 146 5.88 -21.70 -6.26
C TYR A 146 6.41 -23.14 -6.27
N GLU A 147 7.02 -23.62 -5.18
CA GLU A 147 7.51 -25.00 -5.08
C GLU A 147 6.37 -26.02 -5.22
N ALA A 148 5.23 -25.76 -4.55
CA ALA A 148 4.03 -26.58 -4.70
C ALA A 148 3.49 -26.54 -6.14
N ALA A 149 3.38 -25.36 -6.75
CA ALA A 149 2.89 -25.22 -8.12
C ALA A 149 3.82 -25.83 -9.18
N ALA A 150 5.13 -25.91 -8.92
CA ALA A 150 6.10 -26.55 -9.80
C ALA A 150 5.95 -28.08 -9.80
N ALA A 151 5.48 -28.69 -8.71
CA ALA A 151 5.16 -30.11 -8.65
C ALA A 151 3.87 -30.47 -9.43
N ASP A 152 2.90 -29.55 -9.50
CA ASP A 152 1.57 -29.75 -10.12
C ASP A 152 1.51 -29.32 -11.61
N ALA A 153 2.64 -28.96 -12.23
CA ALA A 153 2.69 -28.23 -13.50
C ALA A 153 2.41 -29.08 -14.77
N VAL A 154 1.18 -29.58 -14.93
CA VAL A 154 0.76 -30.37 -16.13
C VAL A 154 -0.41 -29.72 -16.91
N THR A 155 -1.20 -28.81 -16.32
CA THR A 155 -2.52 -28.39 -16.90
C THR A 155 -2.79 -26.87 -16.89
N GLY A 156 -1.78 -26.04 -17.17
CA GLY A 156 -1.86 -24.57 -17.11
C GLY A 156 -2.59 -23.87 -18.26
N GLY A 157 -3.94 -23.92 -18.30
CA GLY A 157 -4.75 -23.17 -19.27
C GLY A 157 -4.80 -21.64 -19.04
N ILE A 158 -5.00 -20.87 -20.12
CA ILE A 158 -5.10 -19.40 -20.08
C ILE A 158 -6.39 -18.97 -19.36
N ARG A 159 -6.29 -18.18 -18.27
CA ARG A 159 -7.46 -17.64 -17.58
C ARG A 159 -7.99 -16.36 -18.26
N PRO A 160 -9.32 -16.19 -18.40
CA PRO A 160 -9.93 -15.03 -19.02
C PRO A 160 -9.71 -13.74 -18.20
N VAL A 161 -9.78 -12.58 -18.87
CA VAL A 161 -9.64 -11.27 -18.23
C VAL A 161 -10.94 -10.91 -17.52
N LYS A 162 -10.87 -10.68 -16.21
CA LYS A 162 -11.97 -10.11 -15.45
C LYS A 162 -12.03 -8.60 -15.66
N VAL A 163 -13.22 -8.09 -16.01
CA VAL A 163 -13.51 -6.66 -16.24
C VAL A 163 -13.14 -5.78 -15.02
N THR A 164 -13.17 -6.37 -13.81
CA THR A 164 -12.75 -5.71 -12.57
C THR A 164 -11.26 -5.34 -12.55
N ALA A 165 -10.38 -6.17 -13.13
CA ALA A 165 -8.94 -5.89 -13.18
C ALA A 165 -8.60 -4.75 -14.16
N THR A 166 -9.32 -4.66 -15.28
CA THR A 166 -9.17 -3.54 -16.23
C THR A 166 -9.71 -2.24 -15.65
N ALA A 167 -10.85 -2.28 -14.94
CA ALA A 167 -11.43 -1.10 -14.31
C ALA A 167 -10.56 -0.56 -13.17
N SER A 168 -10.05 -1.44 -12.28
CA SER A 168 -9.16 -1.00 -11.20
C SER A 168 -7.81 -0.54 -11.73
N GLY A 169 -7.25 -1.22 -12.74
CA GLY A 169 -6.02 -0.79 -13.42
C GLY A 169 -6.13 0.60 -14.06
N LEU A 170 -7.28 0.90 -14.70
CA LEU A 170 -7.53 2.21 -15.29
C LEU A 170 -7.66 3.31 -14.22
N LEU A 171 -8.42 3.07 -13.14
CA LEU A 171 -8.52 4.07 -12.06
C LEU A 171 -7.15 4.37 -11.44
N LEU A 172 -6.35 3.32 -11.16
CA LEU A 172 -5.00 3.50 -10.64
C LEU A 172 -4.12 4.29 -11.60
N ALA A 173 -4.29 4.13 -12.91
CA ALA A 173 -3.60 4.94 -13.92
C ALA A 173 -4.00 6.42 -13.86
N VAL A 174 -5.30 6.73 -13.74
CA VAL A 174 -5.76 8.13 -13.61
C VAL A 174 -5.23 8.74 -12.31
N LEU A 175 -5.38 8.06 -11.17
CA LEU A 175 -4.84 8.52 -9.88
C LEU A 175 -3.32 8.77 -9.94
N ASN A 176 -2.56 7.87 -10.59
CA ASN A 176 -1.12 8.03 -10.79
C ASN A 176 -0.77 9.33 -11.54
N VAL A 177 -1.51 9.65 -12.61
CA VAL A 177 -1.33 10.91 -13.35
C VAL A 177 -1.61 12.13 -12.47
N PHE A 178 -2.63 12.08 -11.60
CA PHE A 178 -2.91 13.17 -10.66
C PHE A 178 -1.78 13.37 -9.62
N TYR A 179 -1.20 12.31 -9.04
CA TYR A 179 -0.06 12.46 -8.12
C TYR A 179 1.21 12.99 -8.79
N ILE A 180 1.48 12.55 -10.02
CA ILE A 180 2.59 13.10 -10.82
C ILE A 180 2.35 14.59 -11.10
N GLY A 181 1.12 14.94 -11.50
CA GLY A 181 0.69 16.32 -11.74
C GLY A 181 0.84 17.21 -10.50
N ARG A 182 0.35 16.77 -9.33
CA ARG A 182 0.51 17.51 -8.06
C ARG A 182 1.99 17.73 -7.70
N ASN A 183 2.84 16.71 -7.79
CA ASN A 183 4.28 16.87 -7.56
C ASN A 183 4.92 17.86 -8.53
N ALA A 184 4.57 17.82 -9.81
CA ALA A 184 5.07 18.77 -10.81
C ALA A 184 4.59 20.21 -10.55
N VAL A 185 3.32 20.40 -10.21
CA VAL A 185 2.78 21.72 -9.83
C VAL A 185 3.47 22.26 -8.57
N THR A 186 3.68 21.42 -7.55
CA THR A 186 4.43 21.82 -6.35
C THR A 186 5.89 22.16 -6.68
N ALA A 187 6.56 21.41 -7.55
CA ALA A 187 7.91 21.73 -8.03
C ALA A 187 8.01 23.14 -8.64
N VAL A 188 6.97 23.55 -9.38
CA VAL A 188 6.87 24.87 -10.01
C VAL A 188 6.52 25.97 -8.99
N GLN A 189 5.68 25.66 -8.00
CA GLN A 189 5.21 26.64 -7.01
C GLN A 189 6.23 26.96 -5.91
N VAL A 190 6.88 25.95 -5.31
CA VAL A 190 7.85 26.15 -4.22
C VAL A 190 9.32 26.02 -4.67
N GLY A 191 9.54 25.63 -5.93
CA GLY A 191 10.86 25.36 -6.48
C GLY A 191 11.35 23.93 -6.22
N PRO A 192 12.26 23.39 -7.07
CA PRO A 192 12.70 22.01 -6.99
C PRO A 192 13.52 21.70 -5.72
N GLY A 193 14.25 22.68 -5.18
CA GLY A 193 15.00 22.52 -3.93
C GLY A 193 14.07 22.26 -2.74
N VAL A 194 13.08 23.14 -2.53
CA VAL A 194 12.08 23.00 -1.46
C VAL A 194 11.24 21.73 -1.64
N LEU A 195 10.90 21.36 -2.88
CA LEU A 195 10.26 20.08 -3.14
C LEU A 195 11.15 18.89 -2.74
N SER A 196 12.45 18.92 -3.05
CA SER A 196 13.38 17.85 -2.65
C SER A 196 13.49 17.74 -1.13
N ASP A 197 13.50 18.87 -0.41
CA ASP A 197 13.45 18.91 1.05
C ASP A 197 12.15 18.33 1.60
N LEU A 198 11.00 18.61 0.98
CA LEU A 198 9.68 18.05 1.33
C LEU A 198 9.51 16.56 0.93
N ILE A 199 10.31 16.04 -0.01
CA ILE A 199 10.34 14.62 -0.38
C ILE A 199 11.29 13.84 0.53
N VAL A 200 12.45 14.40 0.91
CA VAL A 200 13.24 13.87 2.05
C VAL A 200 12.48 14.08 3.37
N GLY A 201 11.53 15.00 3.35
CA GLY A 201 10.42 15.22 4.26
C GLY A 201 10.70 16.07 5.49
N LYS A 202 11.64 17.01 5.34
CA LYS A 202 11.76 18.19 6.19
C LYS A 202 10.41 18.94 6.22
N GLY A 203 10.05 19.50 7.39
CA GLY A 203 8.84 20.31 7.56
C GLY A 203 7.56 19.56 7.99
N SER A 204 7.63 18.26 8.30
CA SER A 204 6.48 17.44 8.79
C SER A 204 6.09 17.66 10.26
N GLY A 205 6.82 18.51 11.01
CA GLY A 205 6.87 18.56 12.49
C GLY A 205 5.60 18.94 13.28
N ARG A 206 4.39 18.68 12.77
CA ARG A 206 3.11 18.88 13.48
C ARG A 206 2.49 17.57 13.97
N ALA A 207 2.69 16.49 13.21
CA ALA A 207 2.14 15.16 13.49
C ALA A 207 3.26 14.12 13.31
N ILE A 208 3.64 13.42 14.38
CA ILE A 208 4.91 12.66 14.44
C ILE A 208 4.92 11.47 13.47
N LEU A 209 3.78 10.82 13.25
CA LEU A 209 3.64 9.72 12.28
C LEU A 209 3.20 10.18 10.88
N ALA A 210 2.98 11.48 10.68
CA ALA A 210 2.63 12.03 9.38
C ALA A 210 3.87 12.17 8.48
N VAL A 211 3.61 12.19 7.18
CA VAL A 211 4.60 12.51 6.15
C VAL A 211 4.16 13.79 5.43
N PRO A 212 5.08 14.59 4.86
CA PRO A 212 4.68 15.71 4.03
C PRO A 212 3.90 15.25 2.79
N SER A 213 2.98 16.09 2.33
CA SER A 213 2.11 15.77 1.19
C SER A 213 2.88 15.37 -0.08
N PRO A 214 4.02 15.99 -0.45
CA PRO A 214 4.82 15.52 -1.58
C PRO A 214 5.33 14.08 -1.42
N TYR A 215 5.85 13.72 -0.24
CA TYR A 215 6.28 12.34 0.04
C TYR A 215 5.09 11.36 -0.06
N GLN A 216 3.95 11.69 0.53
CA GLN A 216 2.70 10.93 0.40
C GLN A 216 2.37 10.69 -1.08
N TRP A 217 2.36 11.73 -1.92
CA TRP A 217 2.03 11.61 -3.33
C TRP A 217 3.08 10.80 -4.11
N VAL A 218 4.37 10.88 -3.77
CA VAL A 218 5.42 10.02 -4.36
C VAL A 218 5.18 8.54 -3.99
N CYS A 219 4.90 8.22 -2.73
CA CYS A 219 4.55 6.86 -2.33
C CYS A 219 3.30 6.35 -3.07
N LEU A 220 2.27 7.19 -3.20
CA LEU A 220 1.03 6.84 -3.89
C LEU A 220 1.22 6.68 -5.40
N THR A 221 2.10 7.47 -6.03
CA THR A 221 2.54 7.31 -7.43
C THR A 221 3.13 5.91 -7.64
N VAL A 222 4.09 5.52 -6.79
CA VAL A 222 4.75 4.21 -6.87
C VAL A 222 3.77 3.06 -6.61
N LEU A 223 2.88 3.20 -5.62
CA LEU A 223 1.87 2.18 -5.30
C LEU A 223 0.81 2.05 -6.40
N CYS A 224 0.34 3.15 -6.98
CA CYS A 224 -0.58 3.12 -8.12
C CYS A 224 0.08 2.44 -9.32
N GLY A 225 1.32 2.81 -9.66
CA GLY A 225 2.10 2.18 -10.72
C GLY A 225 2.33 0.68 -10.50
N ALA A 226 2.61 0.25 -9.26
CA ALA A 226 2.70 -1.16 -8.90
C ALA A 226 1.36 -1.89 -9.09
N GLY A 227 0.25 -1.29 -8.66
CA GLY A 227 -1.09 -1.84 -8.85
C GLY A 227 -1.51 -1.95 -10.32
N MET A 228 -1.20 -0.93 -11.15
CA MET A 228 -1.35 -0.98 -12.61
C MET A 228 -0.56 -2.14 -13.21
N LEU A 229 0.71 -2.32 -12.82
CA LEU A 229 1.56 -3.40 -13.33
C LEU A 229 1.06 -4.78 -12.91
N LEU A 230 0.54 -4.93 -11.69
CA LEU A 230 -0.09 -6.16 -11.20
C LEU A 230 -1.36 -6.49 -12.00
N ALA A 231 -2.20 -5.49 -12.30
CA ALA A 231 -3.41 -5.63 -13.10
C ALA A 231 -3.07 -6.01 -14.56
N ALA A 232 -2.15 -5.29 -15.20
CA ALA A 232 -1.68 -5.55 -16.57
C ALA A 232 -1.06 -6.96 -16.71
N ARG A 233 -0.26 -7.38 -15.73
CA ARG A 233 0.32 -8.74 -15.66
C ARG A 233 -0.66 -9.80 -15.13
N ARG A 234 -1.95 -9.47 -14.99
CA ARG A 234 -3.06 -10.37 -14.56
C ARG A 234 -2.73 -11.16 -13.29
N ARG A 235 -1.99 -10.57 -12.35
CA ARG A 235 -1.55 -11.26 -11.13
C ARG A 235 -2.74 -11.49 -10.18
N PRO A 236 -2.84 -12.66 -9.52
CA PRO A 236 -3.97 -12.97 -8.62
C PRO A 236 -4.02 -12.06 -7.38
N THR A 237 -2.93 -11.35 -7.08
CA THR A 237 -2.86 -10.34 -6.02
C THR A 237 -3.46 -8.99 -6.41
N ALA A 238 -3.65 -8.69 -7.70
CA ALA A 238 -4.06 -7.37 -8.17
C ALA A 238 -5.41 -6.87 -7.60
N PRO A 239 -6.47 -7.69 -7.47
CA PRO A 239 -7.72 -7.23 -6.86
C PRO A 239 -7.55 -6.89 -5.37
N GLY A 240 -6.87 -7.76 -4.62
CA GLY A 240 -6.57 -7.52 -3.20
C GLY A 240 -5.71 -6.29 -2.98
N PHE A 241 -4.74 -6.04 -3.87
CA PHE A 241 -3.91 -4.85 -3.84
C PHE A 241 -4.72 -3.57 -4.14
N SER A 242 -5.62 -3.64 -5.13
CA SER A 242 -6.50 -2.52 -5.51
C SER A 242 -7.48 -2.17 -4.37
N VAL A 243 -8.09 -3.17 -3.73
CA VAL A 243 -8.91 -2.95 -2.51
C VAL A 243 -8.06 -2.39 -1.38
N GLY A 244 -6.84 -2.90 -1.20
CA GLY A 244 -5.94 -2.44 -0.14
C GLY A 244 -5.61 -0.96 -0.25
N LEU A 245 -5.29 -0.50 -1.46
CA LEU A 245 -5.04 0.91 -1.71
C LEU A 245 -6.33 1.73 -1.53
N SER A 246 -7.47 1.23 -2.04
CA SER A 246 -8.77 1.89 -1.84
C SER A 246 -9.11 2.10 -0.35
N LEU A 247 -8.85 1.10 0.50
CA LEU A 247 -9.05 1.20 1.96
C LEU A 247 -8.11 2.20 2.64
N PHE A 248 -6.88 2.36 2.12
CA PHE A 248 -5.92 3.34 2.62
C PHE A 248 -6.33 4.77 2.26
N MET A 249 -6.81 5.01 1.04
CA MET A 249 -7.02 6.36 0.53
C MET A 249 -8.42 6.92 0.83
N MET A 250 -9.44 6.06 0.91
CA MET A 250 -10.82 6.51 1.11
C MET A 250 -11.01 7.32 2.41
N PRO A 251 -10.41 6.98 3.57
CA PRO A 251 -10.60 7.77 4.80
C PRO A 251 -9.90 9.13 4.78
N SER A 252 -8.71 9.25 4.18
CA SER A 252 -8.03 10.55 4.04
C SER A 252 -8.80 11.45 3.07
N ALA A 253 -9.20 10.92 1.91
CA ALA A 253 -10.00 11.65 0.94
C ALA A 253 -11.36 12.11 1.53
N PHE A 254 -12.01 11.26 2.35
CA PHE A 254 -13.24 11.65 3.06
C PHE A 254 -13.01 12.79 4.07
N THR A 255 -11.93 12.73 4.85
CA THR A 255 -11.63 13.77 5.85
C THR A 255 -11.24 15.11 5.22
N GLU A 256 -10.55 15.11 4.08
CA GLU A 256 -10.28 16.32 3.28
C GLU A 256 -11.58 16.92 2.72
N LEU A 257 -12.42 16.10 2.07
CA LEU A 257 -13.72 16.55 1.54
C LEU A 257 -14.64 17.09 2.64
N TRP A 258 -14.59 16.51 3.85
CA TRP A 258 -15.29 17.03 5.02
C TRP A 258 -14.75 18.41 5.44
N GLY A 259 -13.43 18.58 5.46
CA GLY A 259 -12.79 19.89 5.72
C GLY A 259 -13.21 20.97 4.72
N TYR A 260 -13.27 20.64 3.43
CA TYR A 260 -13.79 21.55 2.40
C TYR A 260 -15.27 21.88 2.60
N ALA A 261 -16.11 20.88 2.92
CA ALA A 261 -17.55 21.06 3.11
C ALA A 261 -17.91 21.95 4.31
N VAL A 262 -17.08 21.93 5.37
CA VAL A 262 -17.25 22.77 6.58
C VAL A 262 -16.49 24.11 6.45
N GLY A 263 -15.75 24.32 5.36
CA GLY A 263 -15.00 25.56 5.11
C GLY A 263 -13.77 25.74 6.01
N THR A 264 -13.24 24.66 6.59
CA THR A 264 -12.08 24.68 7.51
C THR A 264 -10.75 24.55 6.78
N MET A 265 -10.76 24.28 5.47
CA MET A 265 -9.59 24.23 4.60
C MET A 265 -9.75 25.14 3.38
N PRO A 266 -8.66 25.74 2.86
CA PRO A 266 -8.69 26.44 1.59
C PRO A 266 -9.01 25.45 0.46
N VAL A 267 -9.98 25.80 -0.38
CA VAL A 267 -10.49 24.93 -1.44
C VAL A 267 -9.91 25.37 -2.78
N THR A 268 -9.11 24.52 -3.43
CA THR A 268 -8.85 24.65 -4.87
C THR A 268 -9.68 23.64 -5.66
N ALA A 269 -9.97 23.96 -6.92
CA ALA A 269 -10.67 23.04 -7.82
C ALA A 269 -9.85 21.76 -8.08
N VAL A 270 -8.52 21.88 -8.14
CA VAL A 270 -7.60 20.74 -8.30
C VAL A 270 -7.72 19.81 -7.09
N ASP A 271 -7.59 20.36 -5.88
CA ASP A 271 -7.61 19.55 -4.65
C ASP A 271 -8.96 18.86 -4.47
N THR A 272 -10.06 19.60 -4.66
CA THR A 272 -11.42 19.04 -4.60
C THR A 272 -11.62 17.91 -5.61
N SER A 273 -11.16 18.11 -6.86
CA SER A 273 -11.29 17.10 -7.92
C SER A 273 -10.49 15.84 -7.61
N GLN A 274 -9.32 15.98 -6.99
CA GLN A 274 -8.48 14.85 -6.60
C GLN A 274 -9.07 14.10 -5.40
N SER A 275 -9.42 14.76 -4.29
CA SER A 275 -10.00 14.09 -3.12
C SER A 275 -11.34 13.44 -3.48
N LEU A 276 -12.13 14.03 -4.39
CA LEU A 276 -13.33 13.40 -4.94
C LEU A 276 -13.01 12.16 -5.79
N LEU A 277 -12.00 12.22 -6.67
CA LEU A 277 -11.56 11.08 -7.47
C LEU A 277 -11.00 9.94 -6.59
N GLU A 278 -10.22 10.27 -5.55
CA GLU A 278 -9.71 9.32 -4.57
C GLU A 278 -10.85 8.63 -3.82
N PHE A 279 -11.82 9.40 -3.30
CA PHE A 279 -12.95 8.87 -2.55
C PHE A 279 -13.91 8.03 -3.42
N VAL A 280 -14.43 8.62 -4.51
CA VAL A 280 -15.41 7.97 -5.40
C VAL A 280 -14.76 6.81 -6.16
N GLY A 281 -13.51 6.97 -6.59
CA GLY A 281 -12.74 5.90 -7.24
C GLY A 281 -12.49 4.72 -6.31
N SER A 282 -12.04 4.97 -5.07
CA SER A 282 -11.84 3.91 -4.06
C SER A 282 -13.15 3.18 -3.77
N ALA A 283 -14.25 3.91 -3.57
CA ALA A 283 -15.57 3.33 -3.37
C ALA A 283 -16.02 2.48 -4.57
N ALA A 284 -15.78 2.94 -5.81
CA ALA A 284 -16.09 2.21 -7.03
C ALA A 284 -15.26 0.90 -7.17
N VAL A 285 -13.96 0.92 -6.86
CA VAL A 285 -13.12 -0.29 -6.88
C VAL A 285 -13.58 -1.31 -5.86
N VAL A 286 -13.89 -0.88 -4.62
CA VAL A 286 -14.45 -1.75 -3.59
C VAL A 286 -15.78 -2.35 -4.04
N ALA A 287 -16.71 -1.53 -4.57
CA ALA A 287 -18.01 -1.98 -5.05
C ALA A 287 -17.90 -2.97 -6.21
N LEU A 288 -17.03 -2.71 -7.19
CA LEU A 288 -16.78 -3.60 -8.33
C LEU A 288 -16.22 -4.96 -7.90
N ILE A 289 -15.24 -4.97 -7.00
CA ILE A 289 -14.60 -6.21 -6.54
C ILE A 289 -15.54 -7.01 -5.63
N VAL A 290 -16.31 -6.36 -4.76
CA VAL A 290 -17.39 -7.01 -3.98
C VAL A 290 -18.48 -7.57 -4.89
N GLY A 291 -18.85 -6.84 -5.96
CA GLY A 291 -19.82 -7.30 -6.96
C GLY A 291 -19.35 -8.55 -7.72
N ASP A 292 -18.09 -8.59 -8.14
CA ASP A 292 -17.48 -9.74 -8.81
C ASP A 292 -17.37 -10.96 -7.88
N VAL A 293 -16.99 -10.77 -6.61
CA VAL A 293 -17.01 -11.85 -5.60
C VAL A 293 -18.42 -12.38 -5.33
N ARG A 294 -19.46 -11.55 -5.42
CA ARG A 294 -20.86 -11.99 -5.31
C ARG A 294 -21.33 -12.76 -6.56
N ARG A 295 -20.89 -12.37 -7.76
CA ARG A 295 -21.17 -13.09 -9.01
C ARG A 295 -20.46 -14.45 -9.06
N ASP A 296 -19.16 -14.50 -8.70
CA ASP A 296 -18.37 -15.73 -8.58
C ASP A 296 -18.97 -16.77 -7.61
N ARG A 297 -19.82 -16.33 -6.66
CA ARG A 297 -20.50 -17.18 -5.68
C ARG A 297 -21.89 -17.63 -6.11
N ARG A 298 -22.34 -17.27 -7.31
CA ARG A 298 -23.69 -17.59 -7.81
C ARG A 298 -23.64 -18.46 -9.08
N PRO A 299 -23.05 -19.67 -9.03
CA PRO A 299 -23.25 -20.66 -10.08
C PRO A 299 -24.62 -21.33 -9.90
N ASP A 300 -25.50 -21.18 -10.87
CA ASP A 300 -26.47 -22.18 -11.37
C ASP A 300 -27.36 -22.99 -10.39
N ASP A 301 -27.48 -22.61 -9.12
CA ASP A 301 -28.46 -23.14 -8.15
C ASP A 301 -29.93 -22.90 -8.59
N ALA A 302 -30.16 -22.17 -9.69
CA ALA A 302 -31.47 -21.98 -10.32
C ALA A 302 -31.84 -23.07 -11.34
N ASP A 303 -30.86 -23.79 -11.92
CA ASP A 303 -31.11 -24.79 -12.98
C ASP A 303 -31.21 -26.23 -12.44
N LEU A 304 -30.85 -26.47 -11.18
CA LEU A 304 -31.01 -27.78 -10.54
C LEU A 304 -32.37 -27.99 -9.84
N ASP A 305 -33.18 -26.94 -9.67
CA ASP A 305 -34.49 -27.02 -8.99
C ASP A 305 -35.69 -27.14 -9.97
N VAL A 306 -35.41 -27.23 -11.28
CA VAL A 306 -36.43 -27.37 -12.35
C VAL A 306 -36.51 -28.80 -12.92
N MET A 307 -35.61 -29.70 -12.51
CA MET A 307 -35.49 -31.07 -13.04
C MET A 307 -35.41 -32.16 -11.95
N ALA A 308 -36.17 -32.01 -10.86
CA ALA A 308 -36.45 -33.11 -9.93
C ALA A 308 -37.66 -33.95 -10.44
N PRO A 309 -37.57 -35.30 -10.52
CA PRO A 309 -38.54 -36.09 -11.28
C PRO A 309 -39.84 -36.37 -10.51
N ALA A 310 -40.93 -36.59 -11.25
CA ALA A 310 -42.14 -37.20 -10.70
C ALA A 310 -41.83 -38.58 -10.12
N VAL A 311 -42.26 -38.83 -8.88
CA VAL A 311 -42.15 -40.12 -8.20
C VAL A 311 -43.21 -41.10 -8.71
N PRO A 312 -42.83 -42.34 -9.05
CA PRO A 312 -43.69 -43.49 -8.84
C PRO A 312 -43.07 -44.44 -7.81
N THR A 313 -43.85 -44.77 -6.79
CA THR A 313 -43.56 -45.84 -5.84
C THR A 313 -43.39 -47.19 -6.55
N GLY A 314 -42.27 -47.88 -6.31
CA GLY A 314 -41.98 -49.22 -6.82
C GLY A 314 -41.23 -50.07 -5.78
N VAL A 315 -41.57 -51.34 -5.66
CA VAL A 315 -41.22 -52.21 -4.52
C VAL A 315 -39.95 -53.04 -4.77
N ALA A 316 -39.14 -53.17 -3.70
CA ALA A 316 -38.11 -54.18 -3.38
C ALA A 316 -37.42 -55.01 -4.49
N ALA A 317 -36.08 -55.07 -4.42
CA ALA A 317 -35.34 -56.34 -4.34
C ALA A 317 -33.90 -56.10 -3.85
N ALA A 318 -33.35 -57.04 -3.07
CA ALA A 318 -31.93 -57.06 -2.70
C ALA A 318 -31.12 -57.89 -3.71
N ALA A 319 -29.90 -57.45 -4.05
CA ALA A 319 -28.92 -58.29 -4.73
C ALA A 319 -27.48 -57.91 -4.36
N THR A 320 -26.77 -58.87 -3.79
CA THR A 320 -25.33 -58.85 -3.46
C THR A 320 -24.49 -59.13 -4.70
N ALA A 321 -23.34 -58.46 -4.87
CA ALA A 321 -22.12 -58.84 -5.64
C ALA A 321 -21.46 -57.59 -6.29
N VAL A 322 -20.17 -57.55 -6.63
CA VAL A 322 -18.95 -58.30 -6.21
C VAL A 322 -17.77 -57.34 -6.45
N ARG A 323 -16.68 -57.48 -5.68
CA ARG A 323 -15.48 -56.63 -5.75
C ARG A 323 -14.42 -57.26 -6.65
N THR A 324 -14.10 -56.66 -7.80
CA THR A 324 -12.98 -57.09 -8.67
C THR A 324 -12.25 -55.92 -9.32
N ALA A 325 -10.94 -55.90 -9.14
CA ALA A 325 -9.91 -55.13 -9.87
C ALA A 325 -8.55 -55.80 -9.57
N PRO A 326 -7.45 -55.52 -10.30
CA PRO A 326 -7.32 -54.80 -11.57
C PRO A 326 -6.72 -55.69 -12.69
N ALA A 327 -6.61 -55.17 -13.92
CA ALA A 327 -5.86 -55.81 -15.00
C ALA A 327 -4.76 -54.88 -15.55
N THR A 328 -3.57 -55.49 -15.66
CA THR A 328 -2.23 -55.00 -16.00
C THR A 328 -2.02 -54.27 -17.34
N LEU A 329 -1.05 -53.34 -17.29
CA LEU A 329 0.03 -53.05 -18.26
C LEU A 329 -0.28 -52.95 -19.78
N ALA A 330 -0.03 -51.75 -20.32
CA ALA A 330 0.50 -51.57 -21.68
C ALA A 330 1.38 -50.30 -21.77
N THR A 331 2.68 -50.48 -21.98
CA THR A 331 3.62 -49.52 -22.61
C THR A 331 4.11 -50.18 -23.90
N PRO A 332 4.17 -49.45 -25.04
CA PRO A 332 5.38 -48.69 -25.40
C PRO A 332 4.99 -47.37 -26.15
N SER A 333 5.84 -46.57 -26.81
CA SER A 333 7.25 -46.65 -27.21
C SER A 333 7.87 -45.22 -27.30
N VAL A 334 9.20 -45.13 -27.26
CA VAL A 334 9.97 -43.88 -27.47
C VAL A 334 10.64 -43.92 -28.86
N PRO A 335 10.54 -42.89 -29.71
CA PRO A 335 11.44 -42.68 -30.85
C PRO A 335 12.70 -41.93 -30.42
N ALA A 336 13.85 -42.31 -31.00
CA ALA A 336 15.16 -41.74 -30.66
C ALA A 336 15.50 -40.45 -31.44
N VAL A 337 16.50 -39.75 -30.90
CA VAL A 337 17.15 -38.51 -31.38
C VAL A 337 17.87 -38.69 -32.72
N PRO A 338 18.01 -37.63 -33.53
CA PRO A 338 19.29 -37.34 -34.19
C PRO A 338 19.95 -36.03 -33.72
N ALA A 339 21.28 -36.00 -33.78
CA ALA A 339 22.13 -35.00 -33.12
C ALA A 339 22.23 -33.64 -33.84
N ALA A 340 22.78 -32.66 -33.13
CA ALA A 340 23.15 -31.34 -33.63
C ALA A 340 24.43 -31.34 -34.48
N PRO A 341 24.66 -30.29 -35.29
CA PRO A 341 25.99 -29.79 -35.62
C PRO A 341 26.38 -28.56 -34.76
N THR A 342 27.69 -28.39 -34.57
CA THR A 342 28.38 -27.32 -33.82
C THR A 342 29.03 -26.28 -34.74
N ALA A 343 29.68 -25.25 -34.16
CA ALA A 343 30.49 -24.20 -34.80
C ALA A 343 29.65 -23.16 -35.62
N GLU A 344 30.05 -21.91 -35.88
CA GLU A 344 31.21 -21.05 -35.52
C GLU A 344 30.75 -19.57 -35.78
N ASP A 345 31.32 -18.47 -35.27
CA ASP A 345 32.48 -18.23 -34.39
C ASP A 345 32.28 -16.91 -33.56
N ALA A 346 33.37 -16.22 -33.17
CA ALA A 346 33.48 -14.95 -32.45
C ALA A 346 32.78 -13.70 -33.03
N ASP A 347 32.46 -12.73 -32.16
CA ASP A 347 33.20 -11.46 -32.16
C ASP A 347 33.23 -10.83 -30.74
N ALA A 348 34.32 -10.13 -30.43
CA ALA A 348 34.52 -9.38 -29.20
C ALA A 348 34.89 -7.95 -29.56
N THR A 349 34.09 -6.96 -29.14
CA THR A 349 34.42 -5.55 -29.33
C THR A 349 34.50 -4.83 -27.99
N GLU A 350 35.74 -4.53 -27.62
CA GLU A 350 36.14 -3.77 -26.46
C GLU A 350 36.38 -2.31 -26.89
N GLU A 351 35.54 -1.38 -26.45
CA GLU A 351 35.87 0.05 -26.35
C GLU A 351 35.40 0.51 -24.95
N ALA A 352 36.29 1.01 -24.10
CA ALA A 352 36.75 2.41 -24.11
C ALA A 352 35.55 3.38 -24.03
N GLY A 353 35.42 4.25 -23.03
CA GLY A 353 36.47 4.91 -22.27
C GLY A 353 36.09 6.38 -22.22
N GLY A 354 35.20 6.75 -21.30
CA GLY A 354 34.56 8.07 -21.25
C GLY A 354 34.45 8.58 -19.83
N ALA A 355 35.56 9.02 -19.25
CA ALA A 355 35.54 9.74 -17.98
C ALA A 355 34.91 11.12 -18.20
N VAL A 356 33.69 11.32 -17.70
CA VAL A 356 33.05 12.64 -17.69
C VAL A 356 33.60 13.45 -16.53
N GLU A 357 34.48 14.38 -16.85
CA GLU A 357 34.98 15.41 -15.94
C GLU A 357 33.83 16.31 -15.49
N VAL A 358 33.35 16.13 -14.26
CA VAL A 358 32.33 17.00 -13.67
C VAL A 358 32.99 18.26 -13.15
N THR A 359 33.04 19.29 -13.98
CA THR A 359 33.50 20.62 -13.60
C THR A 359 32.60 21.19 -12.49
N VAL A 360 33.17 21.44 -11.32
CA VAL A 360 32.49 22.13 -10.22
C VAL A 360 32.58 23.64 -10.45
N PRO A 361 31.45 24.37 -10.70
CA PRO A 361 31.47 25.82 -10.69
C PRO A 361 31.61 26.33 -9.25
N ALA A 362 32.44 27.35 -9.06
CA ALA A 362 32.86 27.82 -7.75
C ALA A 362 31.70 28.34 -6.88
N GLN A 363 31.81 28.03 -5.59
CA GLN A 363 31.05 28.67 -4.51
C GLN A 363 31.31 30.17 -4.55
N ARG A 364 30.25 30.97 -4.67
CA ARG A 364 30.34 32.44 -4.64
C ARG A 364 30.02 32.93 -3.24
N ASP A 365 31.06 33.10 -2.45
CA ASP A 365 30.96 33.78 -1.16
C ASP A 365 30.33 35.16 -1.38
N THR A 366 29.29 35.46 -0.61
CA THR A 366 28.63 36.76 -0.59
C THR A 366 28.45 37.15 0.87
N ASP A 367 29.57 37.48 1.51
CA ASP A 367 29.54 38.30 2.72
C ASP A 367 28.84 39.62 2.39
N ALA A 368 27.80 39.94 3.16
CA ALA A 368 27.10 41.20 3.08
C ALA A 368 26.60 41.57 4.48
N ASP A 369 27.44 42.31 5.21
CA ASP A 369 27.11 42.92 6.48
C ASP A 369 25.85 43.78 6.38
N ALA A 370 24.95 43.64 7.35
CA ALA A 370 23.80 44.52 7.54
C ALA A 370 23.48 44.67 9.05
N GLU A 371 24.49 45.10 9.80
CA GLU A 371 24.31 45.59 11.17
C GLU A 371 23.64 46.98 11.15
N ALA A 372 22.37 47.05 11.57
CA ALA A 372 21.65 48.27 11.93
C ALA A 372 20.41 47.87 12.78
N ASP A 373 20.52 47.85 14.11
CA ASP A 373 20.30 49.03 14.96
C ASP A 373 18.85 49.54 14.93
N ARG A 374 18.05 49.10 15.92
CA ARG A 374 16.94 49.88 16.47
C ARG A 374 16.82 49.68 18.00
N PRO A 375 16.61 50.75 18.77
CA PRO A 375 16.66 50.72 20.23
C PRO A 375 15.37 50.23 20.87
N ALA A 376 15.50 49.78 22.12
CA ALA A 376 14.36 49.60 23.03
C ALA A 376 13.77 50.96 23.41
N THR A 377 12.44 51.09 23.38
CA THR A 377 11.71 52.15 24.06
C THR A 377 11.09 51.61 25.34
N GLU A 378 11.54 52.16 26.45
CA GLU A 378 11.09 51.90 27.82
C GLU A 378 9.88 52.79 28.19
N ALA A 379 9.03 52.29 29.09
CA ALA A 379 8.03 52.98 29.91
C ALA A 379 6.97 53.93 29.27
N ALA A 380 5.70 53.70 29.63
CA ALA A 380 4.89 54.66 30.40
C ALA A 380 3.61 54.02 30.96
N ASP A 381 3.27 54.32 32.20
CA ASP A 381 2.03 53.90 32.88
C ASP A 381 0.76 54.59 32.34
N ALA A 382 -0.37 53.89 32.40
CA ALA A 382 -1.73 54.44 32.51
C ALA A 382 -2.69 53.37 33.07
#